data_AF-A0A535EZ17-F1
#
_entry.id   AF-A0A535EZ17-F1
#
_cell.length_a   1.000
_cell.length_b   1.000
_cell.length_c   1.000
_cell.angle_alpha   90.00
_cell.angle_beta   90.00
_cell.angle_gamma   90.00
#
_symmetry.space_group_name_H-M   'P 1'
#
loop_
_entity.id
_entity.type
_entity.pdbx_description
1 polymer ?
#
loop_
_entity_poly.entity_id
_entity_poly.type
_entity_poly.pdbx_seq_one_letter_code
_entity_poly.pdbx_strand_id
1 'polypeptide(L)'
;MRELKAVLAVAGDRFQPGFGAGLDAGSAEDKRSRLQSLLEVVRGELPAVRILVAASGRGALGLAARYAQTAAFSLPPQADEAEILRRVEMLGGAAGAIELNYSLTAVGEAPAPWLARQGVDVQALRAARAPSVLWGDTDAMCEQLERRRERLGISYWTVPSAFAETLAPVVSRLSGS
;
A
#
# COMPACT_ATOMS: atom_id res chain seq x y z
N MET A 1 -1.93 21.91 7.10
CA MET A 1 -0.55 22.16 7.57
C MET A 1 -0.41 22.20 9.09
N ARG A 2 -1.21 22.99 9.83
CA ARG A 2 -1.15 23.07 11.30
C ARG A 2 -1.17 21.69 11.98
N GLU A 3 -2.11 20.84 11.61
CA GLU A 3 -2.27 19.49 12.18
C GLU A 3 -1.07 18.59 11.88
N LEU A 4 -0.58 18.57 10.63
CA LEU A 4 0.62 17.81 10.26
C LEU A 4 1.84 18.23 11.08
N LYS A 5 2.05 19.54 11.26
CA LYS A 5 3.14 20.08 12.09
C LYS A 5 3.01 19.65 13.55
N ALA A 6 1.80 19.70 14.11
CA ALA A 6 1.54 19.28 15.48
C ALA A 6 1.81 17.79 15.70
N VAL A 7 1.34 16.93 14.80
CA VAL A 7 1.60 15.48 14.89
C VAL A 7 3.09 15.18 14.72
N LEU A 8 3.76 15.81 13.76
CA LEU A 8 5.21 15.63 13.56
C LEU A 8 6.03 16.06 14.78
N ALA A 9 5.64 17.14 15.46
CA ALA A 9 6.34 17.60 16.66
C ALA A 9 6.31 16.57 17.80
N VAL A 10 5.28 15.71 17.86
CA VAL A 10 5.11 14.69 18.91
C VAL A 10 5.62 13.32 18.45
N ALA A 11 5.32 12.93 17.21
CA ALA A 11 5.63 11.61 16.68
C ALA A 11 7.06 11.50 16.15
N GLY A 12 7.68 12.61 15.76
CA GLY A 12 8.99 12.64 15.12
C GLY A 12 8.98 11.90 13.78
N ASP A 13 9.95 11.02 13.60
CA ASP A 13 10.13 10.16 12.42
C ASP A 13 9.12 9.00 12.35
N ARG A 14 8.36 8.74 13.43
CA ARG A 14 7.33 7.68 13.49
C ARG A 14 6.01 8.05 12.82
N PHE A 15 5.93 9.23 12.18
CA PHE A 15 4.74 9.66 11.46
C PHE A 15 5.04 9.91 9.99
N GLN A 16 4.26 9.24 9.14
CA GLN A 16 4.28 9.39 7.69
C GLN A 16 2.86 9.78 7.24
N PRO A 17 2.61 11.04 6.85
CA PRO A 17 1.33 11.40 6.25
C PRO A 17 1.11 10.67 4.92
N GLY A 18 -0.08 10.10 4.77
CA GLY A 18 -0.57 9.48 3.55
C GLY A 18 -1.49 10.42 2.78
N PHE A 19 -1.28 10.56 1.48
CA PHE A 19 -2.13 11.34 0.59
C PHE A 19 -2.65 10.49 -0.56
N GLY A 20 -3.89 10.73 -0.97
CA GLY A 20 -4.51 10.09 -2.12
C GLY A 20 -5.30 11.11 -2.94
N ALA A 21 -5.71 10.71 -4.14
CA ALA A 21 -6.41 11.59 -5.07
C ALA A 21 -7.86 11.93 -4.65
N GLY A 22 -8.39 11.29 -3.60
CA GLY A 22 -9.75 11.47 -3.11
C GLY A 22 -10.79 10.59 -3.83
N LEU A 23 -11.93 10.39 -3.16
CA LEU A 23 -13.08 9.63 -3.68
C LEU A 23 -14.22 10.55 -4.17
N ASP A 24 -14.04 11.86 -4.05
CA ASP A 24 -14.99 12.89 -4.45
C ASP A 24 -15.28 12.87 -5.96
N ALA A 25 -16.38 13.48 -6.39
CA ALA A 25 -16.69 13.57 -7.82
C ALA A 25 -15.70 14.51 -8.55
N GLY A 26 -15.35 14.18 -9.80
CA GLY A 26 -14.44 14.98 -10.62
C GLY A 26 -13.67 14.14 -11.63
N SER A 27 -13.03 14.79 -12.61
CA SER A 27 -12.20 14.08 -13.58
C SER A 27 -10.94 13.52 -12.92
N ALA A 28 -10.37 12.46 -13.50
CA ALA A 28 -9.10 11.92 -13.03
C ALA A 28 -7.97 12.96 -13.10
N GLU A 29 -8.05 13.89 -14.06
CA GLU A 29 -7.11 15.00 -14.21
C GLU A 29 -7.24 16.02 -13.08
N ASP A 30 -8.45 16.44 -12.73
CA ASP A 30 -8.67 17.40 -11.64
C ASP A 30 -8.16 16.84 -10.31
N LYS A 31 -8.50 15.57 -10.02
CA LYS A 31 -8.04 14.88 -8.80
C LYS A 31 -6.53 14.78 -8.73
N ARG A 32 -5.87 14.46 -9.86
CA ARG A 32 -4.41 14.44 -9.96
C ARG A 32 -3.81 15.82 -9.74
N SER A 33 -4.38 16.86 -10.33
CA SER A 33 -3.94 18.25 -10.17
C SER A 33 -4.02 18.69 -8.70
N ARG A 34 -5.15 18.41 -8.03
CA ARG A 34 -5.32 18.69 -6.59
C ARG A 34 -4.31 17.95 -5.73
N LEU A 35 -4.08 16.66 -5.98
CA LEU A 35 -3.07 15.87 -5.26
C LEU A 35 -1.67 16.45 -5.49
N GLN A 36 -1.34 16.84 -6.72
CA GLN A 36 -0.05 17.47 -7.03
C GLN A 36 0.14 18.77 -6.25
N SER A 37 -0.83 19.70 -6.30
CA SER A 37 -0.75 20.96 -5.56
C SER A 37 -0.61 20.74 -4.05
N LEU A 38 -1.32 19.75 -3.50
CA LEU A 38 -1.18 19.38 -2.09
C LEU A 38 0.24 18.91 -1.77
N LEU A 39 0.81 18.01 -2.59
CA LEU A 39 2.16 17.49 -2.39
C LEU A 39 3.22 18.58 -2.50
N GLU A 40 3.05 19.53 -3.43
CA GLU A 40 3.92 20.70 -3.58
C GLU A 40 3.91 21.59 -2.33
N VAL A 41 2.72 21.87 -1.77
CA VAL A 41 2.60 22.63 -0.52
C VAL A 41 3.25 21.89 0.64
N VAL A 42 3.01 20.58 0.80
CA VAL A 42 3.61 19.79 1.88
C VAL A 42 5.13 19.78 1.75
N ARG A 43 5.68 19.62 0.54
CA ARG A 43 7.13 19.63 0.31
C ARG A 43 7.78 20.98 0.53
N GLY A 44 7.09 22.07 0.19
CA GLY A 44 7.56 23.43 0.48
C GLY A 44 7.61 23.73 1.97
N GLU A 45 6.60 23.30 2.72
CA GLU A 45 6.49 23.58 4.16
C GLU A 45 7.23 22.60 5.06
N LEU A 46 7.39 21.35 4.61
CA LEU A 46 7.94 20.22 5.37
C LEU A 46 8.87 19.39 4.48
N PRO A 47 10.03 19.92 4.05
CA PRO A 47 10.87 19.28 3.04
C PRO A 47 11.34 17.88 3.44
N ALA A 48 11.63 17.66 4.73
CA ALA A 48 12.14 16.40 5.25
C ALA A 48 11.05 15.36 5.62
N VAL A 49 9.75 15.70 5.53
CA VAL A 49 8.70 14.77 5.95
C VAL A 49 8.67 13.54 5.04
N ARG A 50 8.59 12.34 5.61
CA ARG A 50 8.33 11.14 4.80
C ARG A 50 6.87 11.16 4.36
N ILE A 51 6.60 10.92 3.09
CA ILE A 51 5.24 10.93 2.53
C ILE A 51 4.93 9.55 1.96
N LEU A 52 3.71 9.08 2.22
CA LEU A 52 3.10 7.97 1.51
C LEU A 52 2.09 8.54 0.49
N VAL A 53 2.09 7.99 -0.72
CA VAL A 53 1.05 8.29 -1.72
C VAL A 53 0.28 7.02 -2.03
N ALA A 54 -1.03 7.06 -1.80
CA ALA A 54 -1.96 6.04 -2.29
C ALA A 54 -2.19 6.26 -3.78
N ALA A 55 -1.78 5.28 -4.60
CA ALA A 55 -1.76 5.42 -6.04
C ALA A 55 -2.11 4.10 -6.75
N SER A 56 -2.65 4.24 -7.95
CA SER A 56 -2.89 3.10 -8.84
C SER A 56 -2.62 3.50 -10.28
N GLY A 57 -3.25 4.57 -10.80
CA GLY A 57 -3.03 5.04 -12.18
C GLY A 57 -1.65 5.68 -12.41
N ARG A 58 -1.21 5.69 -13.68
CA ARG A 58 0.06 6.28 -14.14
C ARG A 58 0.31 7.70 -13.61
N GLY A 59 -0.71 8.56 -13.59
CA GLY A 59 -0.58 9.92 -13.08
C GLY A 59 -0.28 9.98 -11.58
N ALA A 60 -1.00 9.21 -10.76
CA ALA A 60 -0.77 9.15 -9.31
C ALA A 60 0.57 8.47 -8.97
N LEU A 61 0.94 7.42 -9.70
CA LEU A 61 2.24 6.75 -9.55
C LEU A 61 3.40 7.67 -9.97
N GLY A 62 3.22 8.51 -11.00
CA GLY A 62 4.17 9.56 -11.33
C GLY A 62 4.37 10.58 -10.21
N LEU A 63 3.29 10.96 -9.51
CA LEU A 63 3.38 11.80 -8.32
C LEU A 63 4.07 11.08 -7.15
N ALA A 64 3.77 9.80 -6.93
CA ALA A 64 4.45 8.98 -5.92
C ALA A 64 5.96 8.91 -6.20
N ALA A 65 6.35 8.58 -7.44
CA ALA A 65 7.75 8.52 -7.87
C ALA A 65 8.50 9.85 -7.66
N ARG A 66 7.82 10.99 -7.77
CA ARG A 66 8.42 12.32 -7.60
C ARG A 66 8.49 12.78 -6.15
N TYR A 67 7.47 12.47 -5.34
CA TYR A 67 7.27 13.14 -4.05
C TYR A 67 7.25 12.22 -2.84
N ALA A 68 7.10 10.91 -3.03
CA ALA A 68 6.85 9.98 -1.93
C ALA A 68 8.07 9.11 -1.61
N GLN A 69 8.08 8.62 -0.38
CA GLN A 69 9.00 7.56 0.07
C GLN A 69 8.30 6.20 0.05
N THR A 70 6.96 6.19 0.06
CA THR A 70 6.16 4.96 -0.01
C THR A 70 5.03 5.14 -1.02
N ALA A 71 4.83 4.15 -1.89
CA ALA A 71 3.65 4.04 -2.74
C ALA A 71 2.72 2.95 -2.19
N ALA A 72 1.50 3.31 -1.79
CA ALA A 72 0.47 2.35 -1.42
C ALA A 72 -0.39 2.01 -2.62
N PHE A 73 -0.27 0.80 -3.14
CA PHE A 73 -0.99 0.36 -4.33
C PHE A 73 -2.47 0.14 -4.02
N SER A 74 -3.32 0.95 -4.65
CA SER A 74 -4.77 0.88 -4.54
C SER A 74 -5.35 0.08 -5.71
N LEU A 75 -5.29 -1.24 -5.61
CA LEU A 75 -5.74 -2.17 -6.65
C LEU A 75 -7.02 -2.90 -6.25
N PRO A 76 -7.82 -3.40 -7.22
CA PRO A 76 -8.91 -4.32 -6.92
C PRO A 76 -8.41 -5.55 -6.13
N PRO A 77 -9.22 -6.14 -5.24
CA PRO A 77 -8.83 -7.28 -4.42
C PRO A 77 -8.24 -8.46 -5.20
N GLN A 78 -8.78 -8.69 -6.41
CA GLN A 78 -8.41 -9.78 -7.32
C GLN A 78 -7.20 -9.47 -8.22
N ALA A 79 -6.52 -8.34 -8.02
CA ALA A 79 -5.33 -8.03 -8.81
C ALA A 79 -4.26 -9.13 -8.63
N ASP A 80 -3.70 -9.58 -9.75
CA ASP A 80 -2.68 -10.62 -9.80
C ASP A 80 -1.26 -10.02 -9.75
N GLU A 81 -0.23 -10.88 -9.76
CA GLU A 81 1.17 -10.44 -9.78
C GLU A 81 1.48 -9.55 -11.00
N ALA A 82 0.92 -9.88 -12.17
CA ALA A 82 1.17 -9.12 -13.39
C ALA A 82 0.63 -7.69 -13.29
N GLU A 83 -0.53 -7.52 -12.66
CA GLU A 83 -1.11 -6.20 -12.40
C GLU A 83 -0.26 -5.38 -11.44
N ILE A 84 0.29 -5.99 -10.40
CA ILE A 84 1.22 -5.33 -9.47
C ILE A 84 2.50 -4.90 -10.21
N LEU A 85 3.10 -5.79 -10.99
CA LEU A 85 4.30 -5.49 -11.77
C LEU A 85 4.08 -4.35 -12.77
N ARG A 86 2.90 -4.30 -13.43
CA ARG A 86 2.51 -3.15 -14.26
C ARG A 86 2.52 -1.83 -13.49
N ARG A 87 2.15 -1.82 -12.20
CA ARG A 87 2.22 -0.61 -11.37
C ARG A 87 3.65 -0.27 -10.96
N VAL A 88 4.48 -1.28 -10.69
CA VAL A 88 5.92 -1.09 -10.44
C VAL A 88 6.60 -0.43 -11.66
N GLU A 89 6.31 -0.91 -12.87
CA GLU A 89 6.83 -0.32 -14.11
C GLU A 89 6.44 1.15 -14.28
N MET A 90 5.23 1.53 -13.86
CA MET A 90 4.77 2.92 -13.92
C MET A 90 5.52 3.86 -12.96
N LEU A 91 6.22 3.35 -11.95
CA LEU A 91 7.12 4.15 -11.10
C LEU A 91 8.46 4.47 -11.79
N GLY A 92 8.78 3.77 -12.89
CA GLY A 92 10.00 4.00 -13.66
C GLY A 92 11.27 3.89 -12.81
N GLY A 93 12.20 4.82 -12.99
CA GLY A 93 13.48 4.83 -12.26
C GLY A 93 13.36 4.97 -10.73
N ALA A 94 12.19 5.34 -10.20
CA ALA A 94 11.96 5.44 -8.76
C ALA A 94 11.66 4.09 -8.10
N ALA A 95 11.34 3.03 -8.87
CA ALA A 95 10.86 1.75 -8.35
C ALA A 95 11.79 1.11 -7.29
N GLY A 96 13.12 1.28 -7.41
CA GLY A 96 14.08 0.76 -6.43
C GLY A 96 14.37 1.68 -5.24
N ALA A 97 13.90 2.94 -5.29
CA ALA A 97 14.11 3.94 -4.24
C ALA A 97 12.86 4.18 -3.37
N ILE A 98 11.69 3.73 -3.84
CA ILE A 98 10.41 3.89 -3.17
C ILE A 98 10.00 2.58 -2.51
N GLU A 99 9.52 2.68 -1.27
CA GLU A 99 8.96 1.54 -0.55
C GLU A 99 7.57 1.19 -1.10
N LEU A 100 7.31 -0.09 -1.37
CA LEU A 100 6.01 -0.53 -1.90
C LEU A 100 5.13 -1.06 -0.78
N ASN A 101 3.99 -0.39 -0.58
CA ASN A 101 2.94 -0.80 0.33
C ASN A 101 1.79 -1.49 -0.39
N TYR A 102 1.32 -2.61 0.15
CA TYR A 102 0.12 -3.29 -0.32
C TYR A 102 -0.69 -3.87 0.84
N SER A 103 -2.01 -3.96 0.67
CA SER A 103 -2.92 -4.36 1.74
C SER A 103 -3.38 -5.81 1.57
N LEU A 104 -3.43 -6.54 2.68
CA LEU A 104 -4.07 -7.86 2.70
C LEU A 104 -5.59 -7.73 2.67
N THR A 105 -6.21 -8.58 1.86
CA THR A 105 -7.66 -8.70 1.69
C THR A 105 -8.20 -9.89 2.51
N ALA A 106 -7.41 -10.97 2.61
CA ALA A 106 -7.82 -12.21 3.26
C ALA A 106 -6.62 -12.96 3.87
N VAL A 107 -6.91 -13.82 4.84
CA VAL A 107 -5.99 -14.84 5.34
C VAL A 107 -6.73 -16.17 5.38
N GLY A 108 -6.20 -17.18 4.68
CA GLY A 108 -6.89 -18.44 4.44
C GLY A 108 -8.22 -18.21 3.69
N GLU A 109 -9.25 -18.95 4.09
CA GLU A 109 -10.59 -18.90 3.47
C GLU A 109 -11.46 -17.72 3.96
N ALA A 110 -10.89 -16.76 4.69
CA ALA A 110 -11.64 -15.66 5.30
C ALA A 110 -11.16 -14.30 4.78
N PRO A 111 -11.97 -13.59 3.98
CA PRO A 111 -11.78 -12.17 3.73
C PRO A 111 -11.93 -11.36 5.01
N ALA A 112 -11.36 -10.16 5.04
CA ALA A 112 -11.59 -9.25 6.15
C ALA A 112 -13.10 -8.96 6.27
N PRO A 113 -13.68 -8.89 7.48
CA PRO A 113 -15.13 -8.80 7.65
C PRO A 113 -15.81 -7.67 6.87
N TRP A 114 -15.14 -6.52 6.74
CA TRP A 114 -15.67 -5.39 5.97
C TRP A 114 -15.59 -5.59 4.46
N LEU A 115 -14.59 -6.33 3.96
CA LEU A 115 -14.47 -6.71 2.54
C LEU A 115 -15.50 -7.78 2.15
N ALA A 116 -15.75 -8.74 3.04
CA ALA A 116 -16.83 -9.71 2.85
C ALA A 116 -18.20 -9.02 2.71
N ARG A 117 -18.48 -7.99 3.53
CA ARG A 117 -19.69 -7.15 3.42
C ARG A 117 -19.77 -6.34 2.11
N GLN A 118 -18.64 -6.11 1.45
CA GLN A 118 -18.55 -5.47 0.13
C GLN A 118 -18.62 -6.49 -1.02
N GLY A 119 -18.88 -7.77 -0.73
CA GLY A 119 -19.03 -8.82 -1.74
C GLY A 119 -17.72 -9.43 -2.22
N VAL A 120 -16.61 -9.24 -1.50
CA VAL A 120 -15.34 -9.92 -1.83
C VAL A 120 -15.47 -11.41 -1.54
N ASP A 121 -15.30 -12.22 -2.58
CA ASP A 121 -15.30 -13.67 -2.51
C ASP A 121 -13.87 -14.23 -2.52
N VAL A 122 -13.52 -15.00 -1.48
CA VAL A 122 -12.19 -15.60 -1.32
C VAL A 122 -11.87 -16.63 -2.41
N GLN A 123 -12.88 -17.29 -2.99
CA GLN A 123 -12.65 -18.25 -4.08
C GLN A 123 -12.26 -17.53 -5.37
N ALA A 124 -12.85 -16.37 -5.65
CA ALA A 124 -12.41 -15.49 -6.73
C ALA A 124 -10.95 -15.01 -6.53
N LEU A 125 -10.56 -14.65 -5.30
CA LEU A 125 -9.17 -14.27 -4.99
C LEU A 125 -8.20 -15.43 -5.22
N ARG A 126 -8.58 -16.64 -4.82
CA ARG A 126 -7.80 -17.87 -5.06
C ARG A 126 -7.64 -18.13 -6.55
N ALA A 127 -8.73 -18.06 -7.32
CA ALA A 127 -8.71 -18.27 -8.77
C ALA A 127 -7.79 -17.26 -9.47
N ALA A 128 -7.81 -16.00 -9.03
CA ALA A 128 -6.93 -14.95 -9.52
C ALA A 128 -5.48 -15.04 -9.01
N ARG A 129 -5.18 -15.95 -8.08
CA ARG A 129 -3.89 -16.04 -7.37
C ARG A 129 -3.47 -14.68 -6.78
N ALA A 130 -4.44 -13.95 -6.21
CA ALA A 130 -4.23 -12.58 -5.76
C ALA A 130 -3.14 -12.50 -4.68
N PRO A 131 -2.08 -11.69 -4.85
CA PRO A 131 -1.05 -11.49 -3.83
C PRO A 131 -1.57 -10.81 -2.55
N SER A 132 -2.80 -10.29 -2.56
CA SER A 132 -3.44 -9.72 -1.38
C SER A 132 -3.94 -10.78 -0.37
N VAL A 133 -3.76 -12.07 -0.64
CA VAL A 133 -4.19 -13.16 0.26
C VAL A 133 -3.01 -13.99 0.74
N LEU A 134 -2.98 -14.36 2.02
CA LEU A 134 -2.03 -15.31 2.56
C LEU A 134 -2.69 -16.67 2.79
N TRP A 135 -2.04 -17.73 2.33
CA TRP A 135 -2.56 -19.11 2.41
C TRP A 135 -1.69 -20.00 3.30
N GLY A 136 -2.26 -21.11 3.78
CA GLY A 136 -1.51 -22.14 4.52
C GLY A 136 -1.26 -21.79 5.99
N ASP A 137 -0.24 -22.41 6.55
CA ASP A 137 0.23 -22.18 7.93
C ASP A 137 1.23 -21.02 8.01
N THR A 138 1.75 -20.75 9.20
CA THR A 138 2.70 -19.65 9.44
C THR A 138 3.94 -19.74 8.55
N ASP A 139 4.48 -20.94 8.30
CA ASP A 139 5.67 -21.13 7.44
C ASP A 139 5.34 -20.74 6.00
N ALA A 140 4.25 -21.29 5.46
CA ALA A 140 3.79 -20.96 4.12
C ALA A 140 3.50 -19.46 3.94
N MET A 141 2.97 -18.79 4.97
CA MET A 141 2.72 -17.34 4.94
C MET A 141 4.02 -16.53 4.93
N CYS A 142 5.02 -16.90 5.72
CA CYS A 142 6.33 -16.23 5.72
C CYS A 142 6.97 -16.32 4.34
N GLU A 143 7.05 -17.51 3.76
CA GLU A 143 7.63 -17.70 2.44
C GLU A 143 6.87 -16.94 1.35
N GLN A 144 5.54 -16.84 1.45
CA GLN A 144 4.75 -16.04 0.51
C GLN A 144 5.14 -14.56 0.57
N LEU A 145 5.31 -14.00 1.77
CA LEU A 145 5.70 -12.61 1.96
C LEU A 145 7.11 -12.34 1.44
N GLU A 146 8.06 -13.24 1.73
CA GLU A 146 9.44 -13.16 1.24
C GLU A 146 9.50 -13.23 -0.29
N ARG A 147 8.82 -14.21 -0.90
CA ARG A 147 8.73 -14.31 -2.37
C ARG A 147 8.11 -13.07 -3.00
N ARG A 148 7.10 -12.46 -2.37
CA ARG A 148 6.49 -11.21 -2.86
C ARG A 148 7.43 -10.02 -2.73
N ARG A 149 8.25 -9.97 -1.67
CA ARG A 149 9.30 -8.96 -1.52
C ARG A 149 10.32 -9.09 -2.64
N GLU A 150 10.80 -10.30 -2.91
CA GLU A 150 11.79 -10.59 -3.96
C GLU A 150 11.25 -10.33 -5.37
N ARG A 151 10.04 -10.82 -5.67
CA ARG A 151 9.48 -10.80 -7.03
C ARG A 151 8.75 -9.50 -7.38
N LEU A 152 8.07 -8.91 -6.40
CA LEU A 152 7.18 -7.76 -6.61
C LEU A 152 7.71 -6.47 -5.95
N GLY A 153 8.75 -6.57 -5.12
CA GLY A 153 9.29 -5.43 -4.37
C GLY A 153 8.42 -4.99 -3.18
N ILE A 154 7.36 -5.73 -2.82
CA ILE A 154 6.46 -5.35 -1.72
C ILE A 154 7.15 -5.61 -0.39
N SER A 155 7.53 -4.54 0.30
CA SER A 155 8.24 -4.59 1.58
C SER A 155 7.39 -4.12 2.76
N TYR A 156 6.26 -3.48 2.51
CA TYR A 156 5.35 -2.99 3.55
C TYR A 156 3.94 -3.55 3.34
N TRP A 157 3.48 -4.39 4.26
CA TRP A 157 2.11 -4.91 4.25
C TRP A 157 1.22 -4.19 5.25
N THR A 158 0.08 -3.69 4.78
CA THR A 158 -1.01 -3.24 5.66
C THR A 158 -1.97 -4.39 5.87
N VAL A 159 -2.34 -4.67 7.12
CA VAL A 159 -3.18 -5.84 7.45
C VAL A 159 -4.45 -5.40 8.18
N PRO A 160 -5.64 -5.91 7.81
CA PRO A 160 -6.85 -5.73 8.59
C PRO A 160 -6.65 -6.23 10.03
N SER A 161 -7.12 -5.46 11.02
CA SER A 161 -6.97 -5.80 12.45
C SER A 161 -7.59 -7.14 12.82
N ALA A 162 -8.60 -7.60 12.08
CA ALA A 162 -9.20 -8.93 12.25
C ALA A 162 -8.20 -10.09 12.07
N PHE A 163 -7.04 -9.83 11.46
CA PHE A 163 -5.99 -10.83 11.25
C PHE A 163 -4.79 -10.67 12.19
N ALA A 164 -4.81 -9.73 13.14
CA ALA A 164 -3.65 -9.45 13.99
C ALA A 164 -3.18 -10.69 14.78
N GLU A 165 -4.10 -11.43 15.40
CA GLU A 165 -3.76 -12.64 16.17
C GLU A 165 -3.21 -13.74 15.25
N THR A 166 -3.86 -13.98 14.10
CA THR A 166 -3.41 -14.97 13.11
C THR A 166 -2.02 -14.66 12.56
N LEU A 167 -1.69 -13.37 12.39
CA LEU A 167 -0.41 -12.92 11.82
C LEU A 167 0.66 -12.66 12.88
N ALA A 168 0.34 -12.66 14.17
CA ALA A 168 1.31 -12.50 15.26
C ALA A 168 2.53 -13.45 15.16
N PRO A 169 2.37 -14.77 14.90
CA PRO A 169 3.52 -15.65 14.72
C PRO A 169 4.32 -15.37 13.44
N VAL A 170 3.66 -14.91 12.36
CA VAL A 170 4.32 -14.50 11.11
C VAL A 170 5.21 -13.28 11.36
N VAL A 171 4.65 -12.26 12.02
CA VAL A 171 5.40 -11.05 12.41
C VAL A 171 6.58 -11.41 13.31
N SER A 172 6.39 -12.31 14.27
CA SER A 172 7.47 -12.72 15.19
C SER A 172 8.64 -13.38 14.45
N ARG A 173 8.37 -14.14 13.38
CA ARG A 173 9.42 -14.78 12.58
C ARG A 173 10.12 -13.82 11.63
N LEU A 174 9.40 -12.86 11.06
CA LEU A 174 9.94 -11.89 10.11
C LEU A 174 10.53 -10.65 10.79
N SER A 175 10.27 -10.44 12.08
CA SER A 175 10.86 -9.34 12.84
C SER A 175 12.35 -9.61 13.07
N GLY A 176 13.21 -8.90 12.35
CA GLY A 176 14.66 -9.02 12.47
C GLY A 176 15.36 -9.68 11.28
N SER A 177 14.63 -9.99 10.19
CA SER A 177 15.18 -10.31 8.87
C SER A 177 15.26 -9.09 7.96
#